data_AF-A0A645A336-F1
#
_entry.id   AF-A0A645A336-F1
#
_cell.length_a   1.000
_cell.length_b   1.000
_cell.length_c   1.000
_cell.angle_alpha   90.00
_cell.angle_beta   90.00
_cell.angle_gamma   90.00
#
_symmetry.space_group_name_H-M   'P 1'
#
loop_
_entity.id
_entity.type
_entity.pdbx_description
1 polymer ?
#
loop_
_entity_poly.entity_id
_entity_poly.type
_entity_poly.pdbx_seq_one_letter_code
_entity_poly.pdbx_strand_id
1 'polypeptide(L)'
;MRFVAADLVIFLDINPVICVWSAARRTGKKRSDLPQELTEPKIFSKDFREFAKWIWNYPKTGRNKVIALHERYPDKAFLQIKSRRELKKYLKVKRNNG
;
A
#
# COMPACT_ATOMS: atom_id res chain seq x y z
N MET A 1 17.41 -6.75 -8.45
CA MET A 1 16.03 -6.33 -8.10
C MET A 1 15.78 -6.57 -6.61
N ARG A 2 15.13 -5.64 -5.89
CA ARG A 2 14.86 -5.77 -4.43
C ARG A 2 14.04 -7.01 -4.06
N PHE A 3 13.11 -7.43 -4.92
CA PHE A 3 12.25 -8.60 -4.68
C PHE A 3 13.06 -9.90 -4.53
N VAL A 4 14.09 -10.08 -5.36
CA VAL A 4 14.92 -11.31 -5.38
C VAL A 4 15.81 -11.42 -4.14
N ALA A 5 16.22 -10.27 -3.60
CA ALA A 5 17.06 -10.18 -2.40
C ALA A 5 16.26 -10.14 -1.09
N ALA A 6 14.92 -10.18 -1.13
CA ALA A 6 14.10 -10.14 0.06
C ALA A 6 13.94 -11.55 0.66
N ASP A 7 14.12 -11.68 1.97
CA ASP A 7 13.79 -12.91 2.70
C ASP A 7 12.27 -13.09 2.85
N LEU A 8 11.55 -11.96 2.93
CA LEU A 8 10.10 -11.91 3.07
C LEU A 8 9.52 -10.75 2.26
N VAL A 9 8.47 -11.06 1.50
CA VAL A 9 7.62 -10.09 0.81
C VAL A 9 6.31 -9.93 1.57
N ILE A 10 6.03 -8.72 2.07
CA ILE A 10 4.73 -8.38 2.65
C ILE A 10 3.90 -7.64 1.61
N PHE A 11 2.91 -8.32 1.04
CA PHE A 11 2.04 -7.76 0.03
C PHE A 11 0.73 -7.22 0.63
N LEU A 12 0.58 -5.89 0.64
CA LEU A 12 -0.65 -5.22 1.08
C LEU A 12 -1.69 -5.15 -0.05
N ASP A 13 -2.43 -6.24 -0.24
CA ASP A 13 -3.50 -6.37 -1.25
C ASP A 13 -4.85 -5.84 -0.73
N ILE A 14 -4.85 -4.59 -0.24
CA ILE A 14 -6.03 -3.97 0.36
C ILE A 14 -6.98 -3.45 -0.74
N ASN A 15 -8.29 -3.60 -0.52
CA ASN A 15 -9.33 -3.11 -1.43
C ASN A 15 -9.11 -1.63 -1.85
N PRO A 16 -9.11 -1.31 -3.16
CA PRO A 16 -8.86 0.05 -3.67
C PRO A 16 -9.79 1.12 -3.09
N VAL A 17 -11.06 0.79 -2.81
CA VAL A 17 -12.01 1.73 -2.20
C VAL A 17 -11.48 2.24 -0.86
N ILE A 18 -10.96 1.33 -0.04
CA ILE A 18 -10.39 1.65 1.27
C ILE A 18 -9.10 2.47 1.10
N CYS A 19 -8.29 2.17 0.07
CA CYS A 19 -7.06 2.89 -0.24
C CYS A 19 -7.35 4.34 -0.69
N VAL A 20 -8.30 4.54 -1.61
CA VAL A 20 -8.74 5.88 -2.07
C VAL A 20 -9.32 6.67 -0.90
N TRP A 21 -10.21 6.09 -0.11
CA TRP A 21 -10.76 6.76 1.07
C TRP A 21 -9.70 7.12 2.10
N SER A 22 -8.73 6.23 2.34
CA SER A 22 -7.59 6.50 3.23
C SER A 22 -6.72 7.64 2.71
N ALA A 23 -6.52 7.74 1.39
CA ALA A 23 -5.80 8.87 0.77
C ALA A 23 -6.59 10.17 0.91
N ALA A 24 -7.89 10.15 0.62
CA ALA A 24 -8.79 11.31 0.77
C ALA A 24 -8.75 11.90 2.19
N ARG A 25 -8.77 11.05 3.22
CA ARG A 25 -8.70 11.48 4.64
C ARG A 25 -7.37 12.12 5.05
N ARG A 26 -6.33 12.03 4.21
CA ARG A 26 -5.01 12.63 4.46
C ARG A 26 -4.81 13.95 3.71
N THR A 27 -5.69 14.28 2.77
CA THR A 27 -5.58 15.50 1.95
C THR A 27 -5.51 16.75 2.82
N GLY A 28 -4.69 17.73 2.40
CA GLY A 28 -4.54 19.02 3.08
C GLY A 28 -3.86 18.98 4.45
N LYS A 29 -3.31 17.84 4.89
CA LYS A 29 -2.56 17.73 6.15
C LYS A 29 -1.07 17.95 5.90
N LYS A 30 -0.44 18.79 6.73
CA LYS A 30 1.02 18.78 6.86
C LYS A 30 1.45 17.46 7.47
N ARG A 31 2.56 16.92 6.98
CA ARG A 31 3.19 15.75 7.59
C ARG A 31 4.56 16.16 8.08
N SER A 32 4.95 15.64 9.23
CA SER A 32 6.28 15.91 9.81
C SER A 32 7.41 15.39 8.94
N ASP A 33 7.11 14.43 8.05
CA ASP A 33 8.05 13.85 7.08
C ASP A 33 8.00 14.51 5.70
N LEU A 34 7.17 15.54 5.49
CA LEU A 34 7.20 16.37 4.28
C LEU A 34 7.94 17.69 4.55
N PRO A 35 8.73 18.20 3.59
CA PRO A 35 9.24 19.57 3.63
C PRO A 35 8.13 20.59 3.86
N GLN A 36 8.43 21.67 4.56
CA GLN A 36 7.43 22.65 5.02
C GLN A 36 6.68 23.33 3.86
N GLU A 37 7.35 23.45 2.71
CA GLU A 37 6.84 23.97 1.45
C GLU A 37 5.90 23.00 0.71
N LEU A 38 5.86 21.73 1.08
CA LEU A 38 5.02 20.71 0.45
C LEU A 38 3.80 20.36 1.32
N THR A 39 2.66 20.17 0.66
CA THR A 39 1.43 19.70 1.30
C THR A 39 0.81 18.56 0.49
N GLU A 40 0.09 17.67 1.17
CA GLU A 40 -0.70 16.65 0.49
C GLU A 40 -1.73 17.32 -0.44
N PRO A 41 -1.95 16.79 -1.65
CA PRO A 41 -2.85 17.40 -2.63
C PRO A 41 -4.26 17.54 -2.05
N LYS A 42 -4.94 18.65 -2.39
CA LYS A 42 -6.34 18.87 -1.97
C LYS A 42 -7.25 17.83 -2.61
N ILE A 43 -8.29 17.38 -1.90
CA ILE A 43 -9.19 16.31 -2.35
C ILE A 43 -9.86 16.56 -3.73
N PHE A 44 -10.13 17.83 -4.07
CA PHE A 44 -10.74 18.19 -5.36
C PHE A 44 -9.72 18.65 -6.42
N SER A 45 -8.43 18.61 -6.10
CA SER A 45 -7.37 18.93 -7.07
C SER A 45 -7.36 17.95 -8.24
N LYS A 46 -6.78 18.38 -9.36
CA LYS A 46 -6.53 17.49 -10.50
C LYS A 46 -5.58 16.35 -10.09
N ASP A 47 -4.53 16.67 -9.36
CA ASP A 47 -3.51 15.71 -8.91
C ASP A 47 -4.11 14.60 -8.05
N PHE A 48 -4.98 14.94 -7.09
CA PHE A 48 -5.66 13.92 -6.28
C PHE A 48 -6.58 13.04 -7.13
N ARG A 49 -7.29 13.60 -8.10
CA ARG A 49 -8.17 12.82 -9.00
C ARG A 49 -7.38 11.83 -9.85
N GLU A 50 -6.25 12.26 -10.41
CA GLU A 50 -5.34 11.38 -11.16
C GLU A 50 -4.76 10.28 -10.26
N PHE A 51 -4.33 10.63 -9.05
CA PHE A 51 -3.84 9.67 -8.06
C PHE A 51 -4.92 8.67 -7.64
N ALA A 52 -6.15 9.11 -7.38
CA ALA A 52 -7.26 8.24 -7.05
C ALA A 52 -7.61 7.28 -8.19
N LYS A 53 -7.61 7.76 -9.45
CA LYS A 53 -7.79 6.91 -10.64
C LYS A 53 -6.67 5.88 -10.77
N TRP A 54 -5.44 6.26 -10.47
CA TRP A 54 -4.30 5.33 -10.45
C TRP A 54 -4.48 4.23 -9.39
N ILE A 55 -4.87 4.58 -8.16
CA ILE A 55 -5.19 3.60 -7.10
C ILE A 55 -6.32 2.67 -7.54
N TRP A 56 -7.39 3.21 -8.13
CA TRP A 56 -8.53 2.43 -8.58
C TRP A 56 -8.16 1.38 -9.64
N ASN A 57 -7.21 1.72 -10.52
CA ASN A 57 -6.72 0.84 -11.57
C ASN A 57 -5.66 -0.17 -11.09
N TYR A 58 -5.18 -0.07 -9.85
CA TYR A 58 -4.15 -0.95 -9.29
C TYR A 58 -4.46 -2.46 -9.43
N PRO A 59 -5.69 -2.96 -9.16
CA PRO A 59 -6.00 -4.39 -9.28
C PRO A 59 -5.81 -4.94 -10.70
N LYS A 60 -6.02 -4.10 -11.72
CA LYS A 60 -5.89 -4.45 -13.14
C LYS A 60 -4.45 -4.33 -13.65
N THR A 61 -3.57 -3.70 -12.88
CA THR A 61 -2.23 -3.30 -13.33
C THR A 61 -1.16 -3.77 -12.34
N GLY A 62 -0.89 -2.98 -11.31
CA GLY A 62 0.19 -3.21 -10.34
C GLY A 62 0.04 -4.53 -9.59
N ARG A 63 -1.18 -4.93 -9.22
CA ARG A 63 -1.44 -6.19 -8.53
C ARG A 63 -0.94 -7.40 -9.32
N ASN A 64 -1.26 -7.47 -10.61
CA ASN A 64 -0.88 -8.59 -11.47
C ASN A 64 0.65 -8.72 -11.58
N LYS A 65 1.38 -7.60 -11.56
CA LYS A 65 2.85 -7.61 -11.56
C LYS A 65 3.43 -8.22 -10.27
N VAL A 66 2.81 -7.94 -9.12
CA VAL A 66 3.25 -8.52 -7.84
C VAL A 66 2.98 -10.02 -7.80
N ILE A 67 1.82 -10.46 -8.29
CA ILE A 67 1.48 -11.90 -8.39
C ILE A 67 2.44 -12.62 -9.33
N ALA A 68 2.72 -12.07 -10.51
CA ALA A 68 3.68 -12.66 -11.45
C ALA A 68 5.11 -12.77 -10.87
N LEU A 69 5.52 -11.82 -10.01
CA LEU A 69 6.79 -11.92 -9.29
C LEU A 69 6.77 -13.04 -8.25
N HIS A 70 5.66 -13.21 -7.53
CA HIS A 70 5.52 -14.31 -6.58
C HIS A 70 5.56 -15.68 -7.27
N GLU A 71 4.88 -15.82 -8.41
CA GLU A 71 4.90 -17.05 -9.23
C GLU A 71 6.29 -17.35 -9.79
N ARG A 72 7.06 -16.31 -10.15
CA ARG A 72 8.43 -16.45 -10.66
C ARG A 72 9.44 -16.86 -9.58
N TYR A 73 9.21 -16.46 -8.33
CA TYR A 73 10.11 -16.74 -7.20
C TYR A 73 9.32 -17.42 -6.06
N PRO A 74 8.88 -18.69 -6.26
CA PRO A 74 8.05 -19.41 -5.30
C PRO A 74 8.80 -19.75 -4.01
N ASP A 75 10.14 -19.70 -4.03
CA ASP A 75 11.02 -19.88 -2.87
C ASP A 75 10.95 -18.72 -1.86
N LYS A 76 10.43 -17.56 -2.27
CA LYS A 76 10.35 -16.38 -1.40
C LYS A 76 9.14 -16.46 -0.49
N ALA A 77 9.38 -16.26 0.80
CA ALA A 77 8.28 -16.14 1.76
C ALA A 77 7.39 -14.96 1.36
N PHE A 78 6.09 -15.22 1.26
CA PHE A 78 5.12 -14.27 0.74
C PHE A 78 3.91 -14.17 1.67
N LEU A 79 3.73 -13.01 2.29
CA LEU A 79 2.61 -12.72 3.18
C LEU A 79 1.65 -11.75 2.50
N GLN A 80 0.49 -12.25 2.08
CA GLN A 80 -0.57 -11.41 1.50
C GLN A 80 -1.55 -10.94 2.58
N ILE A 81 -1.69 -9.62 2.73
CA ILE A 81 -2.60 -8.99 3.68
C ILE A 81 -3.69 -8.25 2.91
N LYS A 82 -4.93 -8.71 3.03
CA LYS A 82 -6.08 -8.23 2.25
C LYS A 82 -6.90 -7.16 2.97
N SER A 83 -6.69 -6.98 4.28
CA SER A 83 -7.46 -6.02 5.07
C SER A 83 -6.68 -5.33 6.18
N ARG A 84 -7.17 -4.16 6.60
CA ARG A 84 -6.64 -3.44 7.77
C ARG A 84 -6.78 -4.24 9.07
N ARG A 85 -7.84 -5.05 9.19
CA ARG A 85 -8.08 -5.92 10.37
C ARG A 85 -7.01 -7.00 10.45
N GLU A 86 -6.74 -7.65 9.33
CA GLU A 86 -5.69 -8.65 9.20
C GLU A 86 -4.31 -8.06 9.53
N LEU A 87 -3.97 -6.90 8.95
CA LEU A 87 -2.74 -6.17 9.28
C LEU A 87 -2.61 -5.91 10.78
N LYS A 88 -3.68 -5.42 11.42
CA LYS A 88 -3.70 -5.17 12.88
C LYS A 88 -3.50 -6.47 13.68
N LYS A 89 -4.08 -7.59 13.24
CA LYS A 89 -3.89 -8.89 13.90
C LYS A 89 -2.42 -9.31 13.83
N TYR A 90 -1.79 -9.20 12.66
CA TYR A 90 -0.36 -9.47 12.48
C TYR A 90 0.53 -8.60 13.37
N LEU A 91 0.26 -7.29 13.44
CA LEU A 91 1.05 -6.37 14.28
C LEU A 91 0.88 -6.62 15.78
N LYS A 92 -0.33 -6.96 16.23
CA LYS A 92 -0.59 -7.29 17.65
C LYS A 92 0.15 -8.56 18.09
N VAL A 93 0.15 -9.60 17.26
CA VAL A 93 0.85 -10.86 17.56
C VAL A 93 2.34 -10.62 17.72
N LYS A 94 2.96 -9.80 16.85
CA LYS A 94 4.40 -9.50 16.97
C LYS A 94 4.76 -8.69 18.21
N ARG A 95 3.89 -7.80 18.69
CA ARG A 95 4.15 -6.98 19.88
C ARG A 95 4.08 -7.77 21.20
N ASN A 96 3.42 -8.93 21.21
CA ASN A 96 3.31 -9.78 22.41
C ASN A 96 4.37 -10.91 22.44
N ASN A 97 5.16 -11.06 21.37
CA ASN A 97 6.17 -12.10 21.21
C ASN A 97 7.61 -11.54 21.11
N GLY A 98 7.81 -10.27 21.48
CA GLY A 98 9.12 -9.62 21.56
C GLY A 98 9.19 -8.85 22.87
#